data_AF-A0A7S2P6K2-F1
#
_entry.id   AF-A0A7S2P6K2-F1
#
_cell.length_a   1.000
_cell.length_b   1.000
_cell.length_c   1.000
_cell.angle_alpha   90.00
_cell.angle_beta   90.00
_cell.angle_gamma   90.00
#
_symmetry.space_group_name_H-M   'P 1'
#
loop_
_entity.id
_entity.type
_entity.pdbx_description
1 polymer ?
#
loop_
_entity_poly.entity_id
_entity_poly.type
_entity_poly.pdbx_seq_one_letter_code
_entity_poly.pdbx_strand_id
1 'polypeptide(L)'
;PTLLLKTRVMTDPVFREQMSMLRTTYLSLKIGFDVITKEGFLALMKGSNIFALKRVFDWATRFYFSDVAGKVLLSLSSSDTLTPGERITADLIGGFFSTVSTLPLDVMVAKTQDAKKAGVKTSALQMFKDELKEGGWSGLKDSYLQGFEARLLHVCFTTVAMKTGTGLM
;
A
#
# COMPACT_ATOMS: atom_id res chain seq x y z
N PRO A 1 4.31 10.09 10.41
CA PRO A 1 3.48 10.99 11.25
C PRO A 1 2.19 11.45 10.56
N THR A 2 2.28 12.15 9.42
CA THR A 2 1.14 12.73 8.69
C THR A 2 0.10 11.69 8.25
N LEU A 3 0.52 10.52 7.78
CA LEU A 3 -0.40 9.43 7.40
C LEU A 3 -1.25 8.89 8.57
N LEU A 4 -0.65 8.80 9.76
CA LEU A 4 -1.35 8.37 10.97
C LEU A 4 -2.38 9.43 11.38
N LEU A 5 -1.99 10.70 11.35
CA LEU A 5 -2.89 11.83 11.64
C LEU A 5 -4.06 11.89 10.64
N LYS A 6 -3.79 11.75 9.34
CA LYS A 6 -4.83 11.65 8.31
C LYS A 6 -5.83 10.55 8.64
N THR A 7 -5.33 9.36 8.99
CA THR A 7 -6.19 8.22 9.32
C THR A 7 -7.06 8.53 10.53
N ARG A 8 -6.49 9.09 11.61
CA ARG A 8 -7.23 9.46 12.82
C ARG A 8 -8.33 10.48 12.53
N VAL A 9 -8.01 11.53 11.78
CA VAL A 9 -8.98 12.56 11.37
C VAL A 9 -10.11 11.97 10.53
N MET A 10 -9.80 11.09 9.56
CA MET A 10 -10.83 10.51 8.68
C MET A 10 -11.72 9.47 9.35
N THR A 11 -11.26 8.86 10.44
CA THR A 11 -12.05 7.91 11.23
C THR A 11 -12.86 8.56 12.34
N ASP A 12 -12.54 9.81 12.70
CA ASP A 12 -13.21 10.50 13.79
C ASP A 12 -14.64 10.91 13.34
N PRO A 13 -15.69 10.51 14.09
CA PRO A 13 -17.06 10.78 13.72
C PRO A 13 -17.37 12.28 13.58
N VAL A 14 -16.59 13.15 14.25
CA VAL A 14 -16.73 14.61 14.16
C VAL A 14 -16.58 15.12 12.72
N PHE A 15 -15.84 14.42 11.86
CA PHE A 15 -15.61 14.82 10.46
C PHE A 15 -16.61 14.23 9.47
N ARG A 16 -17.64 13.53 9.93
CA ARG A 16 -18.73 13.02 9.08
C ARG A 16 -19.81 14.07 8.79
N GLU A 17 -19.84 15.15 9.56
CA GLU A 17 -20.75 16.27 9.37
C GLU A 17 -20.11 17.38 8.52
N GLN A 18 -20.91 18.09 7.72
CA GLN A 18 -20.42 19.23 6.95
C GLN A 18 -20.02 20.38 7.89
N MET A 19 -18.75 20.76 7.85
CA MET A 19 -18.19 21.84 8.66
C MET A 19 -17.45 22.86 7.79
N SER A 20 -17.33 24.10 8.30
CA SER A 20 -16.54 25.14 7.66
C SER A 20 -15.04 24.80 7.66
N MET A 21 -14.32 25.23 6.63
CA MET A 21 -12.89 24.91 6.42
C MET A 21 -11.99 25.29 7.63
N LEU A 22 -12.29 26.41 8.30
CA LEU A 22 -11.56 26.85 9.49
C LEU A 22 -11.78 25.92 10.69
N ARG A 23 -13.03 25.47 10.89
CA ARG A 23 -13.38 24.56 11.98
C ARG A 23 -12.76 23.17 11.77
N THR A 24 -12.77 22.68 10.54
CA THR A 24 -12.12 21.44 10.13
C THR A 24 -10.61 21.47 10.38
N THR A 25 -9.95 22.58 10.01
CA THR A 25 -8.51 22.77 10.24
C THR A 25 -8.17 22.78 11.73
N TYR A 26 -8.93 23.53 12.54
CA TYR A 26 -8.72 23.61 13.98
C TYR A 26 -8.91 22.25 14.67
N LEU A 27 -9.98 21.52 14.34
CA LEU A 27 -10.25 20.20 14.91
C LEU A 27 -9.19 19.17 14.50
N SER A 28 -8.69 19.25 13.26
CA SER A 28 -7.61 18.36 12.78
C SER A 28 -6.31 18.59 13.56
N LEU A 29 -5.98 19.86 13.82
CA LEU A 29 -4.84 20.23 14.66
C LEU A 29 -5.02 19.75 16.10
N LYS A 30 -6.22 19.96 16.67
CA LYS A 30 -6.54 19.51 18.03
C LYS A 30 -6.36 18.00 18.19
N ILE A 31 -6.82 17.19 17.24
CA ILE A 31 -6.60 15.73 17.25
C ILE A 31 -5.11 15.40 17.22
N GLY A 32 -4.32 16.10 16.41
CA GLY A 32 -2.87 15.91 16.39
C GLY A 32 -2.21 16.19 17.74
N PHE A 33 -2.60 17.29 18.40
CA PHE A 33 -2.11 17.63 19.74
C PHE A 33 -2.60 16.66 20.82
N ASP A 34 -3.86 16.21 20.74
CA ASP A 34 -4.42 15.22 21.66
C ASP A 34 -3.67 13.88 21.59
N VAL A 35 -3.23 13.46 20.40
CA VAL A 35 -2.40 12.26 20.24
C VAL A 35 -1.04 12.44 20.91
N ILE A 36 -0.40 13.61 20.73
CA ILE A 36 0.92 13.88 21.33
C ILE A 36 0.83 13.94 22.86
N THR A 37 -0.19 14.60 23.41
CA THR A 37 -0.35 14.77 24.86
C THR A 37 -0.78 13.47 25.56
N LYS A 38 -1.66 12.67 24.94
CA LYS A 38 -2.17 11.43 25.55
C LYS A 38 -1.29 10.21 25.30
N GLU A 39 -0.74 10.06 24.10
CA GLU A 39 0.03 8.87 23.70
C GLU A 39 1.55 9.11 23.60
N GLY A 40 1.99 10.36 23.66
CA GLY A 40 3.38 10.76 23.53
C GLY A 40 3.83 10.97 22.08
N PHE A 41 4.95 11.68 21.90
CA PHE A 41 5.49 12.03 20.58
C PHE A 41 5.78 10.80 19.70
N LEU A 42 6.31 9.71 20.28
CA LEU A 42 6.61 8.47 19.54
C LEU A 42 5.37 7.74 19.05
N ALA A 43 4.17 8.05 19.56
CA ALA A 43 2.94 7.48 19.06
C ALA A 43 2.67 7.84 17.59
N LEU A 44 3.17 9.00 17.13
CA LEU A 44 3.10 9.42 15.73
C LEU A 44 3.88 8.52 14.76
N MET A 45 4.80 7.71 15.29
CA MET A 45 5.60 6.73 14.56
C MET A 45 5.05 5.30 14.69
N LYS A 46 3.95 5.08 15.41
CA LYS A 46 3.37 3.73 15.54
C LYS A 46 3.06 3.14 14.17
N GLY A 47 3.72 2.02 13.84
CA GLY A 47 3.53 1.32 12.57
C GLY A 47 4.33 1.87 11.39
N SER A 48 5.21 2.86 11.60
CA SER A 48 6.09 3.38 10.55
C SER A 48 6.98 2.30 9.95
N ASN A 49 7.52 1.39 10.77
CA ASN A 49 8.43 0.33 10.32
C ASN A 49 7.77 -0.63 9.32
N ILE A 50 6.55 -1.10 9.61
CA ILE A 50 5.80 -1.99 8.71
C ILE A 50 5.43 -1.26 7.42
N PHE A 51 5.07 0.02 7.53
CA PHE A 51 4.76 0.84 6.36
C PHE A 51 6.00 1.11 5.48
N ALA A 52 7.15 1.38 6.10
CA ALA A 52 8.41 1.55 5.41
C ALA A 52 8.82 0.26 4.70
N LEU A 53 8.69 -0.89 5.38
CA LEU A 53 8.96 -2.20 4.79
C LEU A 53 8.05 -2.48 3.59
N LYS A 54 6.73 -2.27 3.75
CA LYS A 54 5.76 -2.34 2.64
C LYS A 54 6.21 -1.48 1.47
N ARG A 55 6.61 -0.23 1.74
CA ARG A 55 6.99 0.71 0.69
C ARG A 55 8.25 0.26 -0.05
N VAL A 56 9.25 -0.26 0.66
CA VAL A 56 10.47 -0.81 0.04
C VAL A 56 10.13 -1.99 -0.88
N PHE A 57 9.34 -2.95 -0.40
CA PHE A 57 8.95 -4.10 -1.21
C PHE A 57 8.09 -3.72 -2.41
N ASP A 58 7.13 -2.81 -2.23
CA ASP A 58 6.31 -2.30 -3.34
C ASP A 58 7.19 -1.70 -4.43
N TRP A 59 8.22 -0.93 -4.08
CA TRP A 59 9.05 -0.26 -5.07
C TRP A 59 10.07 -1.22 -5.68
N ALA A 60 10.77 -1.97 -4.86
CA ALA A 60 11.78 -2.92 -5.30
C ALA A 60 11.19 -3.94 -6.29
N THR A 61 10.01 -4.50 -6.00
CA THR A 61 9.38 -5.50 -6.86
C THR A 61 8.91 -4.90 -8.19
N ARG A 62 8.31 -3.70 -8.19
CA ARG A 62 7.86 -3.03 -9.43
C ARG A 62 9.03 -2.79 -10.39
N PHE A 63 10.12 -2.20 -9.90
CA PHE A 63 11.29 -1.92 -10.73
C PHE A 63 11.99 -3.21 -11.16
N TYR A 64 12.18 -4.16 -10.24
CA TYR A 64 12.82 -5.44 -10.54
C TYR A 64 12.07 -6.22 -11.62
N PHE A 65 10.76 -6.44 -11.45
CA PHE A 65 10.00 -7.21 -12.43
C PHE A 65 9.83 -6.49 -13.76
N SER A 66 9.70 -5.15 -13.75
CA SER A 66 9.69 -4.39 -15.01
C SER A 66 11.04 -4.46 -15.72
N ASP A 67 12.17 -4.40 -15.01
CA ASP A 67 13.50 -4.55 -15.62
C ASP A 67 13.72 -5.95 -16.20
N VAL A 68 13.28 -6.99 -15.48
CA VAL A 68 13.35 -8.37 -15.97
C VAL A 68 12.46 -8.53 -17.21
N ALA A 69 11.23 -8.05 -17.18
CA ALA A 69 10.32 -8.10 -18.33
C ALA A 69 10.89 -7.33 -19.53
N GLY A 70 11.49 -6.16 -19.30
CA GLY A 70 12.16 -5.37 -20.34
C GLY A 70 13.34 -6.12 -20.96
N LYS A 71 14.19 -6.77 -20.15
CA LYS A 71 15.31 -7.59 -20.66
C LYS A 71 14.84 -8.79 -21.47
N VAL A 72 13.75 -9.44 -21.05
CA VAL A 72 13.14 -10.54 -21.80
C VAL A 72 12.61 -10.04 -23.14
N LEU A 73 11.84 -8.94 -23.16
CA LEU A 73 11.34 -8.36 -24.41
C LEU A 73 12.47 -7.92 -25.33
N LEU A 74 13.55 -7.34 -24.79
CA LEU A 74 14.73 -6.96 -25.57
C LEU A 74 15.43 -8.19 -26.17
N SER A 75 15.54 -9.29 -25.41
CA SER A 75 16.14 -10.53 -25.92
C SER A 75 15.33 -11.23 -27.01
N LEU A 76 14.02 -10.95 -27.08
CA LEU A 76 13.11 -11.45 -28.11
C LEU A 76 13.03 -10.51 -29.33
N SER A 77 13.46 -9.27 -29.17
CA SER A 77 13.50 -8.26 -30.23
C SER A 77 14.86 -8.29 -30.92
N SER A 78 14.89 -8.00 -32.21
CA SER A 78 16.16 -7.83 -32.96
C SER A 78 16.72 -6.40 -32.83
N SER A 79 16.11 -5.57 -31.99
CA SER A 79 16.47 -4.17 -31.76
C SER A 79 17.38 -4.02 -30.54
N ASP A 80 18.34 -3.09 -30.61
CA ASP A 80 19.22 -2.76 -29.48
C ASP A 80 18.49 -1.97 -28.36
N THR A 81 17.29 -1.45 -28.65
CA THR A 81 16.50 -0.69 -27.68
C THR A 81 15.01 -1.05 -27.73
N LEU A 82 14.37 -1.03 -26.55
CA LEU A 82 12.92 -1.22 -26.41
C LEU A 82 12.17 0.00 -26.94
N THR A 83 11.21 -0.25 -27.82
CA THR A 83 10.22 0.73 -28.29
C THR A 83 9.33 1.20 -27.12
N PRO A 84 8.68 2.38 -27.23
CA PRO A 84 7.78 2.87 -26.20
C PRO A 84 6.66 1.88 -25.84
N GLY A 85 6.12 1.15 -26.83
CA GLY A 85 5.09 0.13 -26.60
C GLY A 85 5.60 -1.09 -25.82
N GLU A 86 6.82 -1.55 -26.11
CA GLU A 86 7.46 -2.65 -25.36
C GLU A 86 7.81 -2.23 -23.93
N ARG A 87 8.21 -0.97 -23.71
CA ARG A 87 8.45 -0.42 -22.36
C ARG A 87 7.18 -0.38 -21.53
N ILE A 88 6.08 0.10 -22.11
CA ILE A 88 4.76 0.08 -21.44
C ILE A 88 4.37 -1.36 -21.11
N THR A 89 4.57 -2.29 -22.03
CA THR A 89 4.25 -3.71 -21.81
C THR A 89 5.11 -4.32 -20.70
N ALA A 90 6.41 -4.04 -20.68
CA ALA A 90 7.31 -4.44 -19.60
C ALA A 90 6.86 -3.89 -18.24
N ASP A 91 6.45 -2.62 -18.19
CA ASP A 91 5.97 -1.96 -16.98
C ASP A 91 4.63 -2.53 -16.48
N LEU A 92 3.71 -2.88 -17.39
CA LEU A 92 2.45 -3.54 -17.05
C LEU A 92 2.69 -4.95 -16.48
N ILE A 93 3.58 -5.72 -17.11
CA ILE A 93 3.98 -7.05 -16.62
C ILE A 93 4.66 -6.92 -15.25
N GLY A 94 5.55 -5.94 -15.10
CA GLY A 94 6.21 -5.63 -13.82
C GLY A 94 5.22 -5.28 -12.72
N GLY A 95 4.21 -4.45 -13.05
CA GLY A 95 3.13 -4.10 -12.14
C GLY A 95 2.26 -5.29 -11.73
N PHE A 96 1.97 -6.19 -12.65
CA PHE A 96 1.23 -7.43 -12.37
C PHE A 96 1.99 -8.33 -11.39
N PHE A 97 3.24 -8.68 -11.70
CA PHE A 97 4.04 -9.56 -10.85
C PHE A 97 4.35 -8.92 -9.49
N SER A 98 4.57 -7.61 -9.46
CA SER A 98 4.70 -6.88 -8.20
C SER A 98 3.45 -7.04 -7.34
N THR A 99 2.25 -6.81 -7.91
CA THR A 99 0.97 -6.94 -7.19
C THR A 99 0.79 -8.33 -6.59
N VAL A 100 1.11 -9.38 -7.34
CA VAL A 100 1.03 -10.77 -6.86
C VAL A 100 2.04 -11.03 -5.74
N SER A 101 3.25 -10.49 -5.85
CA SER A 101 4.31 -10.69 -4.85
C SER A 101 4.09 -9.92 -3.55
N THR A 102 3.47 -8.72 -3.61
CA THR A 102 3.26 -7.87 -2.43
C THR A 102 1.90 -8.05 -1.78
N LEU A 103 0.99 -8.78 -2.42
CA LEU A 103 -0.33 -9.16 -1.91
C LEU A 103 -0.33 -9.68 -0.45
N PRO A 104 0.56 -10.61 -0.05
CA PRO A 104 0.62 -11.07 1.33
C PRO A 104 1.05 -9.98 2.32
N LEU A 105 1.97 -9.11 1.92
CA LEU A 105 2.44 -8.01 2.74
C LEU A 105 1.35 -6.98 2.96
N ASP A 106 0.52 -6.74 1.95
CA ASP A 106 -0.61 -5.83 2.01
C ASP A 106 -1.68 -6.30 3.00
N VAL A 107 -1.99 -7.59 2.98
CA VAL A 107 -2.92 -8.19 3.95
C VAL A 107 -2.35 -8.09 5.35
N MET A 108 -1.07 -8.43 5.56
CA MET A 108 -0.43 -8.30 6.87
C MET A 108 -0.46 -6.86 7.41
N VAL A 109 -0.23 -5.86 6.54
CA VAL A 109 -0.29 -4.44 6.92
C VAL A 109 -1.72 -4.05 7.30
N ALA A 110 -2.72 -4.41 6.49
CA ALA A 110 -4.12 -4.09 6.76
C ALA A 110 -4.58 -4.70 8.09
N LYS A 111 -4.29 -5.99 8.32
CA LYS A 111 -4.63 -6.69 9.56
C LYS A 111 -3.93 -6.08 10.77
N THR A 112 -2.65 -5.72 10.64
CA THR A 112 -1.91 -5.05 11.72
C THR A 112 -2.49 -3.67 12.04
N GLN A 113 -2.99 -2.95 11.03
CA GLN A 113 -3.66 -1.67 11.24
C GLN A 113 -5.02 -1.84 11.91
N ASP A 114 -5.79 -2.85 11.54
CA ASP A 114 -7.11 -3.10 12.13
C ASP A 114 -7.01 -3.63 13.57
N ALA A 115 -6.07 -4.54 13.88
CA ALA A 115 -5.82 -4.95 15.26
C ALA A 115 -5.40 -3.79 16.16
N LYS A 116 -4.59 -2.86 15.63
CA LYS A 116 -4.23 -1.63 16.36
C LYS A 116 -5.43 -0.73 16.62
N LYS A 117 -6.39 -0.62 15.69
CA LYS A 117 -7.64 0.13 15.92
C LYS A 117 -8.50 -0.54 16.98
N ALA A 118 -8.54 -1.87 17.00
CA ALA A 118 -9.29 -2.65 18.00
C ALA A 118 -8.63 -2.70 19.39
N GLY A 119 -7.44 -2.11 19.56
CA GLY A 119 -6.69 -2.15 20.83
C GLY A 119 -6.08 -3.51 21.15
N VAL A 120 -6.10 -4.47 20.21
CA VAL A 120 -5.59 -5.83 20.40
C VAL A 120 -4.11 -5.85 20.02
N LYS A 121 -3.24 -6.20 20.98
CA LYS A 121 -1.81 -6.45 20.73
C LYS A 121 -1.62 -7.87 20.17
N THR A 122 -2.00 -8.10 18.93
CA THR A 122 -1.71 -9.36 18.23
C THR A 122 -0.69 -9.17 17.12
N SER A 123 0.22 -10.13 16.99
CA SER A 123 1.20 -10.20 15.91
C SER A 123 0.50 -10.53 14.59
N ALA A 124 0.99 -9.97 13.47
CA ALA A 124 0.47 -10.28 12.12
C ALA A 124 0.40 -11.79 11.85
N LEU A 125 1.38 -12.54 12.37
CA LEU A 125 1.45 -13.99 12.25
C LEU A 125 0.37 -14.70 13.07
N GLN A 126 0.01 -14.14 14.23
CA GLN A 126 -1.02 -14.71 15.09
C GLN A 126 -2.39 -14.51 14.45
N MET A 127 -2.68 -13.30 13.95
CA MET A 127 -3.91 -13.04 13.20
C MET A 127 -4.05 -13.92 11.95
N PHE A 128 -2.95 -14.14 11.22
CA PHE A 128 -2.96 -15.06 10.09
C PHE A 128 -3.32 -16.49 10.52
N LYS A 129 -2.76 -16.98 11.63
CA LYS A 129 -3.10 -18.30 12.19
C LYS A 129 -4.55 -18.37 12.67
N ASP A 130 -5.04 -17.31 13.27
CA ASP A 130 -6.41 -17.23 13.80
C ASP A 130 -7.41 -17.21 12.63
N GLU A 131 -7.14 -16.44 11.58
CA GLU A 131 -7.97 -16.38 10.35
C GLU A 131 -7.91 -17.69 9.55
N LEU A 132 -6.77 -18.38 9.54
CA LEU A 132 -6.64 -19.74 8.98
C LEU A 132 -7.45 -20.77 9.78
N LYS A 133 -7.56 -20.60 11.12
CA LYS A 133 -8.37 -21.47 11.98
C LYS A 133 -9.86 -21.19 11.86
N GLU A 134 -10.26 -19.92 11.71
CA GLU A 134 -11.66 -19.50 11.66
C GLU A 134 -12.28 -19.61 10.26
N GLY A 135 -11.57 -19.20 9.22
CA GLY A 135 -12.10 -19.13 7.83
C GLY A 135 -11.50 -20.16 6.87
N GLY A 136 -10.51 -20.94 7.31
CA GLY A 136 -9.78 -21.89 6.47
C GLY A 136 -9.06 -21.23 5.28
N TRP A 137 -8.63 -22.06 4.33
CA TRP A 137 -7.96 -21.58 3.10
C TRP A 137 -8.87 -20.77 2.17
N SER A 138 -10.20 -20.93 2.31
CA SER A 138 -11.21 -20.19 1.54
C SER A 138 -11.29 -18.73 1.99
N GLY A 139 -11.50 -18.51 3.30
CA GLY A 139 -11.58 -17.16 3.86
C GLY A 139 -10.27 -16.38 3.67
N LEU A 140 -9.14 -17.09 3.72
CA LEU A 140 -7.83 -16.49 3.44
C LEU A 140 -7.74 -16.01 1.98
N LYS A 141 -8.20 -16.81 1.01
CA LYS A 141 -8.21 -16.42 -0.42
C LYS A 141 -9.11 -15.22 -0.66
N ASP A 142 -10.30 -15.19 -0.08
CA ASP A 142 -11.24 -14.07 -0.25
C ASP A 142 -10.69 -12.79 0.37
N SER A 143 -10.08 -12.87 1.56
CA SER A 143 -9.41 -11.77 2.25
C SER A 143 -8.21 -11.23 1.46
N TYR A 144 -7.49 -12.11 0.75
CA TYR A 144 -6.39 -11.73 -0.12
C TYR A 144 -6.86 -11.11 -1.45
N LEU A 145 -7.90 -11.68 -2.07
CA LEU A 145 -8.39 -11.24 -3.38
C LEU A 145 -9.32 -10.02 -3.31
N GLN A 146 -9.79 -9.64 -2.13
CA GLN A 146 -10.65 -8.46 -1.96
C GLN A 146 -9.96 -7.18 -2.47
N GLY A 147 -10.53 -6.58 -3.52
CA GLY A 147 -9.99 -5.37 -4.14
C GLY A 147 -8.71 -5.58 -4.96
N PHE A 148 -8.39 -6.84 -5.32
CA PHE A 148 -7.23 -7.17 -6.15
C PHE A 148 -7.23 -6.43 -7.48
N GLU A 149 -8.36 -6.38 -8.19
CA GLU A 149 -8.45 -5.72 -9.50
C GLU A 149 -8.11 -4.23 -9.43
N ALA A 150 -8.69 -3.52 -8.44
CA ALA A 150 -8.40 -2.10 -8.22
C ALA A 150 -6.91 -1.89 -7.87
N ARG A 151 -6.32 -2.81 -7.10
CA ARG A 151 -4.88 -2.76 -6.78
C ARG A 151 -4.02 -3.03 -8.01
N LEU A 152 -4.35 -4.05 -8.78
CA LEU A 152 -3.64 -4.41 -10.00
C LEU A 152 -3.63 -3.23 -10.97
N LEU A 153 -4.80 -2.63 -11.24
CA LEU A 153 -4.92 -1.45 -12.10
C LEU A 153 -4.07 -0.29 -11.56
N HIS A 154 -4.15 -0.01 -10.27
CA HIS A 154 -3.36 1.05 -9.65
C HIS A 154 -1.85 0.82 -9.76
N VAL A 155 -1.38 -0.39 -9.47
CA VAL A 155 0.05 -0.74 -9.49
C VAL A 155 0.59 -0.73 -10.92
N CYS A 156 -0.14 -1.31 -11.87
CA CYS A 156 0.23 -1.28 -13.28
C CYS A 156 0.31 0.15 -13.82
N PHE A 157 -0.72 0.96 -13.57
CA PHE A 157 -0.76 2.36 -14.03
C PHE A 157 0.36 3.20 -13.40
N THR A 158 0.58 3.06 -12.09
CA THR A 158 1.64 3.81 -11.41
C THR A 158 3.04 3.37 -11.86
N THR A 159 3.24 2.10 -12.17
CA THR A 159 4.53 1.60 -12.69
C THR A 159 4.83 2.21 -14.06
N VAL A 160 3.85 2.20 -14.98
CA VAL A 160 3.97 2.84 -16.30
C VAL A 160 4.24 4.35 -16.17
N ALA A 161 3.45 5.05 -15.35
CA ALA A 161 3.60 6.50 -15.16
C ALA A 161 4.97 6.86 -14.58
N MET A 162 5.48 6.05 -13.65
CA MET A 162 6.74 6.35 -12.96
C MET A 162 7.99 5.95 -13.74
N LYS A 163 7.94 4.91 -14.57
CA LYS A 163 9.14 4.39 -15.26
C LYS A 163 9.16 4.76 -16.74
N THR A 164 8.04 4.64 -17.43
CA THR A 164 7.92 5.08 -18.82
C THR A 164 7.56 6.56 -18.91
N GLY A 165 6.64 7.05 -18.07
CA GLY A 165 6.17 8.45 -18.13
C GLY A 165 7.26 9.48 -17.79
N THR A 166 8.14 9.20 -16.83
CA THR A 166 9.28 10.08 -16.50
C THR A 166 10.44 9.99 -17.49
N GLY A 167 10.50 8.93 -18.31
CA GLY A 167 11.52 8.79 -19.36
C GLY A 167 11.10 9.39 -20.71
N LEU A 168 9.84 9.81 -20.85
CA LEU A 168 9.28 10.48 -22.04
C LEU A 168 9.19 12.00 -21.89
N MET A 169 9.32 12.53 -20.67
CA MET A 169 9.43 13.97 -20.38
C MET A 169 10.89 14.39 -20.29
#